data_AF-A0A7S9HDJ7-F1
#
_entry.id   AF-A0A7S9HDJ7-F1
#
_cell.length_a   1.000
_cell.length_b   1.000
_cell.length_c   1.000
_cell.angle_alpha   90.00
_cell.angle_beta   90.00
_cell.angle_gamma   90.00
#
_symmetry.space_group_name_H-M   'P 1'
#
loop_
_entity.id
_entity.type
_entity.pdbx_description
1 polymer ?
#
loop_
_entity_poly.entity_id
_entity_poly.type
_entity_poly.pdbx_seq_one_letter_code
_entity_poly.pdbx_strand_id
1 'polypeptide(L)'
;MSISEQAQKELKNAFPFTESSTQYIAKFATKSGKELALERERTEAIYLWLQKYDQNIDGVEIKNSKFPGQAYERNQTRNSNLNEKNTPKLKLGNRAYYLKIETLGALEKVIDWYSKI
;
A
#
# COMPACT_ATOMS: atom_id res chain seq x y z
N MET A 1 -11.13 0.25 17.28
CA MET A 1 -10.68 0.41 15.88
C MET A 1 -9.75 -0.74 15.55
N SER A 2 -9.96 -1.41 14.41
CA SER A 2 -9.02 -2.41 13.90
C SER A 2 -7.67 -1.77 13.54
N ILE A 3 -6.64 -2.59 13.33
CA ILE A 3 -5.34 -2.09 12.87
C ILE A 3 -5.44 -1.44 11.49
N SER A 4 -6.32 -1.94 10.61
CA SER A 4 -6.57 -1.36 9.29
C SER A 4 -7.27 0.00 9.37
N GLU A 5 -8.21 0.20 10.30
CA GLU A 5 -8.85 1.50 10.53
C GLU A 5 -7.85 2.53 11.06
N GLN A 6 -6.97 2.12 11.98
CA GLN A 6 -5.91 2.98 12.49
C GLN A 6 -4.92 3.36 11.38
N ALA A 7 -4.47 2.39 10.57
CA ALA A 7 -3.61 2.64 9.42
C ALA A 7 -4.27 3.57 8.39
N GLN A 8 -5.57 3.40 8.11
CA GLN A 8 -6.31 4.27 7.20
C GLN A 8 -6.32 5.72 7.70
N LYS A 9 -6.48 5.91 9.02
CA LYS A 9 -6.42 7.24 9.65
C LYS A 9 -5.05 7.88 9.47
N GLU A 10 -3.95 7.15 9.72
CA GLU A 10 -2.60 7.68 9.53
C GLU A 10 -2.32 8.06 8.07
N LEU A 11 -2.73 7.21 7.12
CA LEU A 11 -2.61 7.49 5.70
C LEU A 11 -3.43 8.72 5.27
N LYS A 12 -4.64 8.87 5.79
CA LYS A 12 -5.50 10.02 5.53
C LYS A 12 -4.89 11.33 6.04
N ASN A 13 -4.27 11.30 7.22
CA ASN A 13 -3.57 12.45 7.78
C ASN A 13 -2.36 12.84 6.92
N ALA A 14 -1.61 11.85 6.42
CA ALA A 14 -0.41 12.09 5.62
C ALA A 14 -0.68 12.48 4.16
N PHE A 15 -1.77 11.97 3.58
CA PHE A 15 -2.15 12.20 2.18
C PHE A 15 -3.57 12.82 2.09
N PRO A 16 -3.78 14.00 2.68
CA PRO A 16 -5.11 14.57 2.83
C PRO A 16 -5.76 14.85 1.47
N PHE A 17 -7.08 14.71 1.40
CA PHE A 17 -7.91 14.96 0.22
C PHE A 17 -7.66 14.05 -1.00
N THR A 18 -6.83 13.01 -0.86
CA THR A 18 -6.55 12.05 -1.95
C THR A 18 -7.27 10.72 -1.80
N GLU A 19 -7.97 10.52 -0.68
CA GLU A 19 -8.60 9.27 -0.32
C GLU A 19 -9.74 8.92 -1.28
N SER A 20 -9.71 7.69 -1.79
CA SER A 20 -10.86 7.04 -2.40
C SER A 20 -10.94 5.60 -1.90
N SER A 21 -12.05 5.22 -1.28
CA SER A 21 -12.20 3.92 -0.64
C SER A 21 -13.36 3.12 -1.20
N THR A 22 -13.14 1.83 -1.39
CA THR A 22 -14.17 0.79 -1.51
C THR A 22 -14.23 -0.02 -0.22
N GLN A 23 -15.13 -0.99 -0.10
CA GLN A 23 -15.14 -1.93 1.03
C GLN A 23 -13.76 -2.58 1.28
N TYR A 24 -13.04 -2.93 0.20
CA TYR A 24 -11.83 -3.75 0.28
C TYR A 24 -10.53 -2.95 0.33
N ILE A 25 -10.50 -1.78 -0.33
CA ILE A 25 -9.27 -0.99 -0.53
C ILE A 25 -9.52 0.47 -0.19
N ALA A 26 -8.57 1.11 0.50
CA ALA A 26 -8.47 2.56 0.60
C ALA A 26 -7.24 3.05 -0.19
N LYS A 27 -7.47 3.82 -1.25
CA LYS A 27 -6.44 4.42 -2.10
C LYS A 27 -6.08 5.81 -1.61
N PHE A 28 -4.80 6.15 -1.67
CA PHE A 28 -4.27 7.50 -1.49
C PHE A 28 -3.27 7.83 -2.60
N ALA A 29 -2.87 9.09 -2.71
CA ALA A 29 -1.83 9.52 -3.65
C ALA A 29 -0.87 10.55 -3.02
N THR A 30 0.41 10.49 -3.40
CA THR A 30 1.39 11.53 -3.10
C THR A 30 1.14 12.79 -3.94
N LYS A 31 1.78 13.91 -3.60
CA LYS A 31 1.77 15.14 -4.41
C LYS A 31 2.31 14.93 -5.83
N SER A 32 3.27 14.01 -6.01
CA SER A 32 3.80 13.59 -7.32
C SER A 32 2.87 12.63 -8.08
N GLY A 33 1.70 12.32 -7.52
CA GLY A 33 0.69 11.45 -8.12
C GLY A 33 0.99 9.96 -7.98
N LYS A 34 1.86 9.55 -7.06
CA LYS A 34 2.10 8.13 -6.77
C LYS A 34 1.01 7.57 -5.87
N GLU A 35 0.24 6.61 -6.38
CA GLU A 35 -0.74 5.83 -5.63
C GLU A 35 -0.09 4.89 -4.61
N LEU A 36 -0.85 4.69 -3.54
CA LEU A 36 -0.73 3.64 -2.55
C LEU A 36 -2.13 3.14 -2.18
N ALA A 37 -2.25 1.89 -1.78
CA ALA A 37 -3.55 1.28 -1.49
C ALA A 37 -3.49 0.33 -0.29
N LEU A 38 -4.28 0.63 0.74
CA LEU A 38 -4.42 -0.17 1.97
C LEU A 38 -5.51 -1.22 1.80
N GLU A 39 -5.22 -2.48 2.17
CA GLU A 39 -6.26 -3.50 2.34
C GLU A 39 -7.02 -3.29 3.66
N ARG A 40 -8.34 -3.14 3.59
CA ARG A 40 -9.16 -2.72 4.75
C ARG A 40 -9.66 -3.87 5.62
N GLU A 41 -9.73 -5.08 5.07
CA GLU A 41 -10.31 -6.25 5.73
C GLU A 41 -9.28 -7.12 6.47
N ARG A 42 -7.99 -6.78 6.38
CA ARG A 42 -6.92 -7.49 7.09
C ARG A 42 -6.84 -7.04 8.54
N THR A 43 -6.69 -8.00 9.46
CA THR A 43 -6.70 -7.73 10.92
C THR A 43 -5.40 -8.13 11.59
N GLU A 44 -4.61 -8.99 10.96
CA GLU A 44 -3.36 -9.55 11.50
C GLU A 44 -2.17 -8.61 11.37
N ALA A 45 -2.18 -7.70 10.40
CA ALA A 45 -1.14 -6.73 10.10
C ALA A 45 -1.69 -5.65 9.17
N ILE A 46 -0.87 -4.65 8.86
CA ILE A 46 -1.19 -3.62 7.88
C ILE A 46 -0.66 -4.08 6.53
N TYR A 47 -1.52 -4.12 5.51
CA TYR A 47 -1.14 -4.56 4.17
C TYR A 47 -1.29 -3.43 3.17
N LEU A 48 -0.18 -3.04 2.55
CA LEU A 48 -0.10 -1.83 1.73
C LEU A 48 0.51 -2.12 0.37
N TRP A 49 -0.16 -1.69 -0.68
CA TRP A 49 0.33 -1.71 -2.04
C TRP A 49 0.99 -0.37 -2.41
N LEU A 50 2.18 -0.40 -2.99
CA LEU A 50 2.94 0.78 -3.44
C LEU A 50 3.44 0.63 -4.87
N GLN A 51 3.66 1.74 -5.58
CA GLN A 51 4.33 1.71 -6.90
C GLN A 51 5.84 1.59 -6.80
N LYS A 52 6.43 2.05 -5.69
CA LYS A 52 7.87 2.02 -5.44
C LYS A 52 8.13 1.63 -3.98
N TYR A 53 9.12 0.78 -3.77
CA TYR A 53 9.68 0.48 -2.46
C TYR A 53 11.14 0.05 -2.65
N ASP A 54 12.07 0.80 -2.08
CA ASP A 54 13.52 0.54 -2.18
C ASP A 54 14.23 0.75 -0.83
N GLN A 55 13.48 0.75 0.28
CA GLN A 55 14.00 0.91 1.63
C GLN A 55 14.03 -0.42 2.37
N ASN A 56 14.89 -0.47 3.39
CA ASN A 56 14.83 -1.48 4.42
C ASN A 56 14.34 -0.81 5.70
N ILE A 57 13.09 -1.08 6.09
CA ILE A 57 12.46 -0.52 7.30
C ILE A 57 12.12 -1.69 8.22
N ASP A 58 12.62 -1.65 9.45
CA ASP A 58 12.31 -2.66 10.46
C ASP A 58 10.79 -2.80 10.67
N GLY A 59 10.31 -4.04 10.69
CA GLY A 59 8.88 -4.36 10.79
C GLY A 59 8.10 -4.24 9.47
N VAL A 60 8.80 -4.16 8.33
CA VAL A 60 8.20 -4.15 6.98
C VAL A 60 8.78 -5.28 6.13
N GLU A 61 7.89 -6.10 5.56
CA GLU A 61 8.25 -7.20 4.68
C GLU A 61 7.58 -7.05 3.31
N ILE A 62 8.32 -7.29 2.22
CA ILE A 62 7.74 -7.39 0.88
C ILE A 62 7.15 -8.80 0.69
N LYS A 63 5.82 -8.89 0.74
CA LYS A 63 5.06 -10.12 0.51
C LYS A 63 4.76 -10.26 -0.97
N ASN A 64 5.57 -11.02 -1.71
CA ASN A 64 5.15 -11.51 -3.02
C ASN A 64 4.99 -13.03 -2.95
N SER A 65 3.78 -13.50 -3.29
CA SER A 65 3.40 -14.91 -3.18
C SER A 65 4.22 -15.86 -4.06
N LYS A 66 4.72 -15.38 -5.20
CA LYS A 66 5.53 -16.17 -6.13
C LYS A 66 7.03 -15.98 -5.87
N PHE A 67 7.44 -14.78 -5.48
CA PHE A 67 8.84 -14.39 -5.29
C PHE A 67 9.01 -13.57 -4.01
N PRO A 68 9.09 -14.20 -2.82
CA PRO A 68 9.21 -13.50 -1.55
C PRO A 68 10.36 -12.48 -1.55
N GLY A 69 10.14 -11.32 -0.94
CA GLY A 69 11.12 -10.23 -0.91
C GLY A 69 11.20 -9.39 -2.20
N GLN A 70 10.41 -9.71 -3.23
CA GLN A 70 10.45 -9.00 -4.52
C GLN A 70 9.13 -8.29 -4.86
N ALA A 71 9.19 -7.32 -5.76
CA ALA A 71 8.01 -6.67 -6.30
C ALA A 71 7.13 -7.67 -7.09
N TYR A 72 5.83 -7.38 -7.20
CA TYR A 72 4.98 -7.96 -8.24
C TYR A 72 5.34 -7.38 -9.60
N GLU A 73 5.77 -8.25 -10.51
CA GLU A 73 6.06 -7.87 -11.90
C GLU A 73 4.78 -7.60 -12.70
N ARG A 74 4.92 -6.87 -13.81
CA ARG A 74 3.78 -6.35 -14.60
C ARG A 74 2.77 -7.41 -15.03
N ASN A 75 3.22 -8.63 -15.31
CA ASN A 75 2.40 -9.76 -15.74
C ASN A 75 1.94 -10.66 -14.58
N GLN A 76 2.32 -10.35 -13.34
CA GLN A 76 1.96 -11.15 -12.19
C GLN A 76 0.58 -10.77 -11.64
N THR A 77 -0.30 -11.77 -11.54
CA THR A 77 -1.62 -11.66 -10.92
C THR A 77 -1.50 -11.21 -9.45
N ARG A 78 -2.48 -10.44 -9.00
CA ARG A 78 -2.53 -9.83 -7.67
C ARG A 78 -3.98 -9.53 -7.28
N ASN A 79 -4.18 -8.85 -6.16
CA ASN A 79 -5.50 -8.49 -5.64
C ASN A 79 -6.38 -7.86 -6.74
N SER A 80 -7.55 -8.46 -7.01
CA SER A 80 -8.47 -8.04 -8.08
C SER A 80 -9.13 -6.68 -7.84
N ASN A 81 -9.11 -6.20 -6.59
CA ASN A 81 -9.53 -4.85 -6.26
C ASN A 81 -8.55 -3.79 -6.77
N LEU A 82 -7.33 -4.20 -7.16
CA LEU A 82 -6.38 -3.35 -7.87
C LEU A 82 -6.71 -3.31 -9.36
N ASN A 83 -7.66 -2.47 -9.73
CA ASN A 83 -8.20 -2.37 -11.08
C ASN A 83 -8.14 -0.94 -11.62
N GLU A 84 -8.55 -0.77 -12.88
CA GLU A 84 -8.51 0.53 -13.58
C GLU A 84 -9.28 1.63 -12.88
N LYS A 85 -10.44 1.30 -12.30
CA LYS A 85 -11.31 2.28 -11.64
C LYS A 85 -10.75 2.73 -10.30
N ASN A 86 -10.26 1.78 -9.51
CA ASN A 86 -9.91 2.03 -8.11
C ASN A 86 -8.44 2.41 -7.95
N THR A 87 -7.51 1.74 -8.64
CA THR A 87 -6.05 1.95 -8.48
C THR A 87 -5.32 1.72 -9.81
N PRO A 88 -5.51 2.59 -10.82
CA PRO A 88 -4.98 2.41 -12.17
C PRO A 88 -3.45 2.30 -12.24
N LYS A 89 -2.72 2.79 -11.23
CA LYS A 89 -1.24 2.69 -11.19
C LYS A 89 -0.72 1.45 -10.44
N LEU A 90 -1.59 0.71 -9.75
CA LEU A 90 -1.24 -0.51 -9.01
C LEU A 90 -1.79 -1.81 -9.65
N LYS A 91 -2.71 -1.68 -10.63
CA LYS A 91 -3.30 -2.81 -11.35
C LYS A 91 -2.26 -3.66 -12.11
N LEU A 92 -2.70 -4.84 -12.55
CA LEU A 92 -1.98 -5.66 -13.51
C LEU A 92 -1.55 -4.84 -14.75
N GLY A 93 -0.33 -5.07 -15.22
CA GLY A 93 0.35 -4.24 -16.23
C GLY A 93 1.36 -3.25 -15.64
N ASN A 94 1.25 -2.94 -14.34
CA ASN A 94 2.19 -2.12 -13.60
C ASN A 94 3.04 -2.96 -12.64
N ARG A 95 4.24 -2.50 -12.33
CA ARG A 95 5.03 -3.04 -11.21
C ARG A 95 4.46 -2.50 -9.90
N ALA A 96 4.36 -3.34 -8.89
CA ALA A 96 3.86 -2.94 -7.57
C ALA A 96 4.56 -3.70 -6.45
N TYR A 97 4.62 -3.10 -5.27
CA TYR A 97 5.12 -3.72 -4.06
C TYR A 97 3.95 -3.99 -3.13
N TYR A 98 3.91 -5.17 -2.52
CA TYR A 98 2.94 -5.51 -1.51
C TYR A 98 3.67 -5.68 -0.19
N LEU A 99 3.37 -4.80 0.76
CA LEU A 99 4.03 -4.75 2.05
C LEU A 99 3.12 -5.37 3.10
N LYS A 100 3.70 -6.21 3.97
CA LYS A 100 3.17 -6.50 5.29
C LYS A 100 3.93 -5.64 6.29
N ILE A 101 3.20 -4.84 7.06
CA ILE A 101 3.74 -3.90 8.03
C ILE A 101 3.20 -4.29 9.40
N GLU A 102 4.09 -4.55 10.36
CA GLU A 102 3.73 -5.15 11.64
C GLU A 102 3.12 -4.16 12.65
N THR A 103 3.49 -2.88 12.55
CA THR A 103 3.10 -1.86 13.53
C THR A 103 2.78 -0.52 12.87
N LEU A 104 2.01 0.31 13.57
CA LEU A 104 1.76 1.69 13.13
C LEU A 104 3.06 2.52 13.07
N GLY A 105 4.00 2.33 14.00
CA GLY A 105 5.28 3.02 13.94
C GLY A 105 6.12 2.64 12.71
N ALA A 106 6.05 1.39 12.23
CA ALA A 106 6.66 1.01 10.97
C ALA A 106 5.92 1.64 9.76
N LEU A 107 4.58 1.74 9.82
CA LEU A 107 3.79 2.43 8.80
C LEU A 107 4.17 3.92 8.71
N GLU A 108 4.33 4.62 9.83
CA GLU A 108 4.74 6.03 9.87
C GLU A 108 6.07 6.25 9.14
N LYS A 109 7.05 5.35 9.33
CA LYS A 109 8.32 5.39 8.60
C LYS A 109 8.13 5.19 7.10
N VAL A 110 7.26 4.27 6.69
CA VAL A 110 6.91 4.05 5.27
C VAL A 110 6.26 5.32 4.69
N ILE A 111 5.35 5.94 5.42
CA ILE A 111 4.66 7.18 5.02
C ILE A 111 5.65 8.32 4.83
N ASP A 112 6.50 8.58 5.83
CA ASP A 112 7.50 9.64 5.80
C ASP A 112 8.41 9.49 4.57
N TRP A 113 8.89 8.28 4.32
CA TRP A 113 9.68 7.99 3.13
C TRP A 113 8.89 8.20 1.83
N TYR A 114 7.68 7.64 1.72
CA TYR A 114 6.90 7.68 0.47
C TYR A 114 6.40 9.09 0.12
N SER A 115 6.20 9.95 1.12
CA SER A 115 5.82 11.34 0.93
C SER A 115 6.86 12.21 0.22
N LYS A 116 8.14 11.76 0.21
CA LYS A 116 9.30 12.49 -0.34
C LYS A 116 9.61 12.10 -1.79
N ILE A 117 8.85 11.19 -2.39
CA ILE A 117 9.10 10.62 -3.73
C ILE A 117 8.22 11.26 -4.82
#